data_AF-A0A949PKF5-F1
#
_entry.id   AF-A0A949PKF5-F1
#
_cell.length_a   1.000
_cell.length_b   1.000
_cell.length_c   1.000
_cell.angle_alpha   90.00
_cell.angle_beta   90.00
_cell.angle_gamma   90.00
#
_symmetry.space_group_name_H-M   'P 1'
#
loop_
_entity.id
_entity.type
_entity.pdbx_description
1 polymer ?
#
loop_
_entity_poly.entity_id
_entity_poly.type
_entity_poly.pdbx_seq_one_letter_code
_entity_poly.pdbx_strand_id
1 'polypeptide(L)'
;RLRTDLGYGDGFGDLERLPFFKNFRAGGIGSVRGYQINSLGPKGLPEYSVVDVAQVDAAGDVIYETDNLGRPVTDTSAPQVIYVRDVDGGATAISNPSGFVPAYETDSTGAVVTSPYFLESERALGGNMLVEGSLELIFPTPFIEDRRSVRSVVFLDAGNTFTDECYVPSDQDLPTFTSHPYCDNGLSADKIRLSTGVGLTWVTAIGPLTFTYSIPLNEKEGDRTEGFEFTLGQVF
;
A
#
# COMPACT_ATOMS: atom_id res chain seq x y z
N ARG A 1 29.29 -0.66 -9.65
CA ARG A 1 28.41 -1.66 -10.30
C ARG A 1 27.08 -0.98 -10.58
N LEU A 2 26.52 -1.25 -11.76
CA LEU A 2 25.17 -0.81 -12.12
C LEU A 2 24.34 -2.08 -12.31
N ARG A 3 23.12 -2.10 -11.76
CA ARG A 3 22.08 -3.12 -12.02
C ARG A 3 20.82 -2.38 -12.47
N THR A 4 20.11 -2.97 -13.42
CA THR A 4 18.83 -2.48 -13.90
C THR A 4 17.97 -3.68 -14.22
N ASP A 5 16.77 -3.71 -13.66
CA ASP A 5 15.82 -4.80 -13.85
C ASP A 5 14.51 -4.18 -14.34
N LEU A 6 14.07 -4.64 -15.52
CA LEU A 6 12.84 -4.20 -16.17
C LEU A 6 11.98 -5.43 -16.43
N GLY A 7 10.68 -5.32 -16.14
CA GLY A 7 9.73 -6.40 -16.33
C GLY A 7 8.41 -5.88 -16.89
N TYR A 8 7.82 -6.66 -17.79
CA TYR A 8 6.46 -6.50 -18.26
C TYR A 8 5.88 -7.89 -18.47
N GLY A 9 4.64 -8.11 -18.03
CA GLY A 9 3.91 -9.35 -18.24
C GLY A 9 2.45 -9.05 -18.46
N ASP A 10 1.79 -9.87 -19.26
CA ASP A 10 0.37 -9.71 -19.55
C ASP A 10 -0.27 -11.09 -19.83
N GLY A 11 -1.59 -11.11 -19.94
CA GLY A 11 -2.36 -12.28 -20.36
C GLY A 11 -2.05 -12.72 -21.78
N PHE A 12 -2.16 -14.02 -22.05
CA PHE A 12 -2.06 -14.56 -23.40
C PHE A 12 -3.04 -15.72 -23.58
N GLY A 13 -3.71 -15.76 -24.74
CA GLY A 13 -4.71 -16.79 -25.07
C GLY A 13 -5.98 -16.60 -24.24
N ASP A 14 -6.29 -17.57 -23.38
CA ASP A 14 -7.49 -17.55 -22.52
C ASP A 14 -7.31 -16.68 -21.26
N LEU A 15 -6.10 -16.19 -21.01
CA LEU A 15 -5.82 -15.27 -19.91
C LEU A 15 -6.01 -13.84 -20.42
N GLU A 16 -6.98 -13.14 -19.85
CA GLU A 16 -7.18 -11.71 -20.12
C GLU A 16 -6.06 -10.85 -19.54
N ARG A 17 -5.38 -11.32 -18.49
CA ARG A 17 -4.34 -10.59 -17.77
C ARG A 17 -3.32 -11.49 -17.09
N LEU A 18 -2.21 -10.91 -16.63
CA LEU A 18 -1.22 -11.63 -15.83
C LEU A 18 -1.84 -12.07 -14.47
N PRO A 19 -1.82 -13.37 -14.12
CA PRO A 19 -2.34 -13.82 -12.83
C PRO A 19 -1.58 -13.17 -11.65
N PHE A 20 -2.29 -12.72 -10.60
CA PHE A 20 -1.71 -11.92 -9.51
C PHE A 20 -0.52 -12.59 -8.78
N PHE A 21 -0.47 -13.93 -8.74
CA PHE A 21 0.64 -14.69 -8.14
C PHE A 21 1.89 -14.73 -9.03
N LYS A 22 1.81 -14.19 -10.24
CA LYS A 22 2.93 -13.97 -11.17
C LYS A 22 3.35 -12.51 -11.25
N ASN A 23 2.72 -11.60 -10.50
CA ASN A 23 3.12 -10.21 -10.43
C ASN A 23 4.58 -10.08 -10.01
N PHE A 24 5.26 -9.10 -10.59
CA PHE A 24 6.54 -8.64 -10.08
C PHE A 24 6.35 -8.01 -8.70
N ARG A 25 7.40 -8.08 -7.89
CA ARG A 25 7.43 -7.51 -6.53
C ARG A 25 8.73 -6.75 -6.35
N ALA A 26 8.66 -5.66 -5.59
CA ALA A 26 9.79 -4.81 -5.27
C ALA A 26 9.86 -4.54 -3.75
N GLY A 27 11.05 -4.17 -3.29
CA GLY A 27 11.38 -3.95 -1.88
C GLY A 27 12.21 -5.09 -1.30
N GLY A 28 13.13 -4.73 -0.41
CA GLY A 28 14.03 -5.64 0.31
C GLY A 28 15.36 -5.90 -0.40
N ILE A 29 16.20 -6.72 0.22
CA ILE A 29 17.47 -7.16 -0.36
C ILE A 29 17.28 -7.78 -1.75
N GLY A 30 18.07 -7.28 -2.71
CA GLY A 30 18.03 -7.73 -4.10
C GLY A 30 17.23 -6.82 -5.03
N SER A 31 16.37 -5.97 -4.47
CA SER A 31 15.53 -4.97 -5.14
C SER A 31 15.91 -3.58 -4.62
N VAL A 32 14.95 -2.81 -4.09
CA VAL A 32 15.11 -1.51 -3.43
C VAL A 32 15.26 -1.73 -1.92
N ARG A 33 16.51 -1.76 -1.45
CA ARG A 33 16.83 -1.96 -0.02
C ARG A 33 16.26 -0.82 0.83
N GLY A 34 15.98 -1.06 2.11
CA GLY A 34 15.37 -0.04 2.99
C GLY A 34 13.85 -0.01 2.97
N TYR A 35 13.23 -0.63 1.95
CA TYR A 35 11.83 -0.99 1.97
C TYR A 35 11.71 -2.46 2.32
N GLN A 36 10.66 -2.84 3.05
CA GLN A 36 10.43 -4.23 3.43
C GLN A 36 10.25 -5.13 2.19
N ILE A 37 10.61 -6.40 2.31
CA ILE A 37 10.49 -7.36 1.20
C ILE A 37 9.07 -7.37 0.62
N ASN A 38 8.98 -7.23 -0.71
CA ASN A 38 7.72 -7.24 -1.46
C ASN A 38 6.69 -6.18 -1.02
N SER A 39 7.11 -5.06 -0.42
CA SER A 39 6.20 -4.03 0.10
C SER A 39 5.86 -2.92 -0.90
N LEU A 40 6.60 -2.82 -2.01
CA LEU A 40 6.44 -1.77 -3.01
C LEU A 40 5.55 -2.23 -4.16
N GLY A 41 4.60 -1.36 -4.55
CA GLY A 41 3.75 -1.56 -5.70
C GLY A 41 2.28 -1.21 -5.48
N PRO A 42 1.42 -1.51 -6.46
CA PRO A 42 -0.01 -1.51 -6.30
C PRO A 42 -0.41 -2.37 -5.09
N LYS A 43 -1.33 -1.84 -4.30
CA LYS A 43 -1.90 -2.55 -3.15
C LYS A 43 -2.98 -3.52 -3.63
N GLY A 44 -3.17 -4.59 -2.87
CA GLY A 44 -4.29 -5.50 -3.10
C GLY A 44 -5.63 -4.81 -2.87
N LEU A 45 -6.70 -5.53 -3.15
CA LEU A 45 -8.04 -5.03 -2.85
C LEU A 45 -8.15 -4.68 -1.37
N PRO A 46 -8.69 -3.49 -1.05
CA PRO A 46 -9.03 -3.19 0.32
C PRO A 46 -10.07 -4.20 0.80
N GLU A 47 -9.90 -4.66 2.04
CA GLU A 47 -11.02 -5.30 2.74
C GLU A 47 -12.09 -4.23 2.93
N TYR A 48 -13.37 -4.57 2.82
CA TYR A 48 -14.44 -3.61 3.00
C TYR A 48 -15.58 -4.20 3.82
N SER A 49 -16.30 -3.30 4.50
CA SER A 49 -17.58 -3.58 5.12
C SER A 49 -18.63 -2.66 4.53
N VAL A 50 -19.80 -3.19 4.22
CA VAL A 50 -20.96 -2.37 3.83
C VAL A 50 -21.51 -1.72 5.10
N VAL A 51 -21.61 -0.39 5.09
CA VAL A 51 -22.08 0.40 6.23
C VAL A 51 -23.23 1.31 5.82
N ASP A 52 -24.13 1.58 6.77
CA ASP A 52 -25.23 2.53 6.59
C ASP A 52 -24.68 3.97 6.63
N VAL A 53 -25.07 4.78 5.64
CA VAL A 53 -24.58 6.17 5.53
C VAL A 53 -25.57 7.18 6.11
N ALA A 54 -25.06 8.10 6.91
CA ALA A 54 -25.79 9.22 7.46
C ALA A 54 -25.95 10.34 6.43
N GLN A 55 -27.07 11.06 6.53
CA GLN A 55 -27.33 12.24 5.73
C GLN A 55 -26.43 13.39 6.21
N VAL A 56 -25.90 14.15 5.25
CA VAL A 56 -25.11 15.36 5.49
C VAL A 56 -25.84 16.59 4.95
N ASP A 57 -25.59 17.74 5.56
CA ASP A 57 -26.09 19.02 5.07
C ASP A 57 -25.21 19.60 3.94
N ALA A 58 -25.53 20.80 3.47
CA ALA A 58 -24.78 21.47 2.40
C ALA A 58 -23.35 21.89 2.80
N ALA A 59 -23.03 21.90 4.10
CA ALA A 59 -21.70 22.15 4.63
C ALA A 59 -20.88 20.86 4.83
N GLY A 60 -21.52 19.69 4.69
CA GLY A 60 -20.90 18.38 4.92
C GLY A 60 -21.02 17.91 6.38
N ASP A 61 -21.81 18.59 7.21
CA ASP A 61 -22.02 18.21 8.59
C ASP A 61 -23.13 17.16 8.71
N VAL A 62 -22.96 16.19 9.63
CA VAL A 62 -23.93 15.10 9.86
C VAL A 62 -25.24 15.67 10.40
N ILE A 63 -26.35 15.25 9.79
CA ILE A 63 -27.70 15.57 10.25
C ILE A 63 -28.11 14.55 11.34
N TYR A 64 -28.53 15.07 12.48
CA TYR A 64 -29.01 14.27 13.61
C TYR A 64 -30.53 14.39 13.76
N GLU A 65 -31.16 13.35 14.28
CA GLU A 65 -32.56 13.43 14.66
C GLU A 65 -32.75 14.44 15.79
N THR A 66 -33.77 15.29 15.68
CA THR A 66 -34.07 16.33 16.68
C THR A 66 -35.41 16.08 17.37
N ASP A 67 -35.49 16.41 18.66
CA ASP A 67 -36.74 16.44 19.39
C ASP A 67 -37.67 17.60 18.93
N ASN A 68 -38.88 17.66 19.51
CA ASN A 68 -39.86 18.73 19.23
C ASN A 68 -39.37 20.15 19.60
N LEU A 69 -38.22 20.28 20.24
CA LEU A 69 -37.58 21.53 20.63
C LEU A 69 -36.32 21.82 19.79
N GLY A 70 -36.04 21.00 18.75
CA GLY A 70 -34.93 21.17 17.84
C GLY A 70 -33.57 20.74 18.41
N ARG A 71 -33.54 19.93 19.47
CA ARG A 71 -32.30 19.46 20.10
C ARG A 71 -31.95 18.06 19.61
N PRO A 72 -30.68 17.75 19.33
CA PRO A 72 -30.26 16.40 18.94
C PRO A 72 -30.66 15.35 19.98
N VAL A 73 -31.26 14.26 19.51
CA VAL A 73 -31.64 13.11 20.34
C VAL A 73 -30.39 12.27 20.63
N THR A 74 -30.20 11.88 21.89
CA THR A 74 -29.19 10.90 22.29
C THR A 74 -29.84 9.57 22.65
N ASP A 75 -29.21 8.48 22.23
CA ASP A 75 -29.64 7.11 22.56
C ASP A 75 -28.42 6.25 22.93
N THR A 76 -28.58 5.36 23.90
CA THR A 76 -27.56 4.36 24.26
C THR A 76 -27.25 3.36 23.15
N SER A 77 -28.15 3.20 22.18
CA SER A 77 -27.97 2.40 20.97
C SER A 77 -27.36 3.18 19.80
N ALA A 78 -27.19 4.50 19.94
CA ALA A 78 -26.59 5.33 18.91
C ALA A 78 -25.11 4.92 18.68
N PRO A 79 -24.68 4.78 17.42
CA PRO A 79 -23.33 4.34 17.11
C PRO A 79 -22.32 5.42 17.50
N GLN A 80 -21.18 5.00 18.05
CA GLN A 80 -20.06 5.90 18.39
C GLN A 80 -19.26 6.34 17.16
N VAL A 81 -19.45 5.65 16.04
CA VAL A 81 -18.85 5.95 14.74
C VAL A 81 -19.97 6.02 13.72
N ILE A 82 -20.08 7.13 13.02
CA ILE A 82 -21.07 7.37 11.97
C ILE A 82 -20.33 7.36 10.64
N TYR A 83 -20.96 6.81 9.60
CA TYR A 83 -20.38 6.80 8.27
C TYR A 83 -21.07 7.81 7.37
N VAL A 84 -20.30 8.61 6.64
CA VAL A 84 -20.81 9.54 5.62
C VAL A 84 -20.28 9.15 4.25
N ARG A 85 -21.05 9.40 3.20
CA ARG A 85 -20.62 9.13 1.83
C ARG A 85 -19.61 10.19 1.37
N ASP A 86 -18.49 9.74 0.83
CA ASP A 86 -17.47 10.59 0.20
C ASP A 86 -17.78 10.83 -1.29
N VAL A 87 -17.08 11.79 -1.91
CA VAL A 87 -17.17 12.15 -3.32
C VAL A 87 -16.89 10.99 -4.26
N ASP A 88 -16.05 10.05 -3.83
CA ASP A 88 -15.70 8.83 -4.58
C ASP A 88 -16.71 7.68 -4.36
N GLY A 89 -17.79 7.93 -3.60
CA GLY A 89 -18.86 6.98 -3.38
C GLY A 89 -18.59 5.91 -2.32
N GLY A 90 -17.45 5.98 -1.62
CA GLY A 90 -17.14 5.20 -0.41
C GLY A 90 -17.70 5.84 0.87
N ALA A 91 -17.51 5.18 2.01
CA ALA A 91 -17.85 5.69 3.33
C ALA A 91 -16.62 6.21 4.09
N THR A 92 -16.77 7.31 4.82
CA THR A 92 -15.76 7.85 5.75
C THR A 92 -16.32 7.84 7.18
N ALA A 93 -15.50 7.42 8.13
CA ALA A 93 -15.88 7.36 9.54
C ALA A 93 -15.77 8.74 10.22
N ILE A 94 -16.82 9.13 10.94
CA ILE A 94 -16.91 10.33 11.77
C ILE A 94 -17.17 9.91 13.21
N SER A 95 -16.42 10.51 14.14
CA SER A 95 -16.58 10.26 15.58
C SER A 95 -17.86 10.88 16.11
N ASN A 96 -18.65 10.11 16.86
CA ASN A 96 -19.88 10.55 17.55
C ASN A 96 -19.76 10.34 19.06
N PRO A 97 -18.88 11.10 19.75
CA PRO A 97 -18.63 10.92 21.17
C PRO A 97 -19.85 11.31 22.03
N SER A 98 -20.77 12.09 21.47
CA SER A 98 -21.99 12.54 22.16
C SER A 98 -23.14 11.54 22.09
N GLY A 99 -23.02 10.48 21.28
CA GLY A 99 -24.06 9.46 21.13
C GLY A 99 -25.36 10.02 20.53
N PHE A 100 -25.25 10.99 19.61
CA PHE A 100 -26.41 11.51 18.88
C PHE A 100 -26.90 10.50 17.84
N VAL A 101 -28.21 10.41 17.65
CA VAL A 101 -28.81 9.51 16.64
C VAL A 101 -28.69 10.18 15.26
N PRO A 102 -27.93 9.60 14.30
CA PRO A 102 -27.86 10.15 12.95
C PRO A 102 -29.15 9.87 12.17
N ALA A 103 -29.53 10.82 11.32
CA ALA A 103 -30.51 10.56 10.27
C ALA A 103 -29.80 9.84 9.11
N TYR A 104 -30.30 8.67 8.70
CA TYR A 104 -29.71 7.90 7.60
C TYR A 104 -30.23 8.35 6.23
N GLU A 105 -29.37 8.28 5.22
CA GLU A 105 -29.77 8.49 3.83
C GLU A 105 -30.71 7.35 3.40
N THR A 106 -31.82 7.69 2.73
CA THR A 106 -32.82 6.71 2.27
C THR A 106 -33.05 6.82 0.77
N ASP A 107 -33.24 5.68 0.11
CA ASP A 107 -33.53 5.63 -1.32
C ASP A 107 -35.01 5.89 -1.63
N SER A 108 -35.37 5.86 -2.92
CA SER A 108 -36.75 6.06 -3.38
C SER A 108 -37.77 5.03 -2.84
N THR A 109 -37.31 3.93 -2.25
CA THR A 109 -38.12 2.89 -1.64
C THR A 109 -38.22 3.02 -0.12
N GLY A 110 -37.47 3.95 0.48
CA GLY A 110 -37.36 4.14 1.92
C GLY A 110 -36.37 3.19 2.61
N ALA A 111 -35.57 2.45 1.84
CA ALA A 111 -34.49 1.64 2.37
C ALA A 111 -33.27 2.51 2.70
N VAL A 112 -32.56 2.17 3.77
CA VAL A 112 -31.31 2.86 4.14
C VAL A 112 -30.27 2.63 3.05
N VAL A 113 -29.67 3.71 2.59
CA VAL A 113 -28.58 3.67 1.62
C VAL A 113 -27.31 3.20 2.32
N THR A 114 -26.59 2.31 1.66
CA THR A 114 -25.32 1.78 2.16
C THR A 114 -24.16 2.19 1.26
N SER A 115 -22.94 2.08 1.80
CA SER A 115 -21.70 2.41 1.10
C SER A 115 -20.54 1.53 1.59
N PRO A 116 -19.56 1.16 0.75
CA PRO A 116 -18.37 0.45 1.22
C PRO A 116 -17.50 1.35 2.11
N TYR A 117 -17.22 0.87 3.31
CA TYR A 117 -16.15 1.37 4.17
C TYR A 117 -14.92 0.48 3.99
N PHE A 118 -13.82 1.05 3.48
CA PHE A 118 -12.58 0.32 3.27
C PHE A 118 -11.78 0.19 4.57
N LEU A 119 -11.51 -1.04 4.97
CA LEU A 119 -10.61 -1.40 6.05
C LEU A 119 -9.20 -1.52 5.45
N GLU A 120 -8.28 -0.70 5.94
CA GLU A 120 -6.90 -0.67 5.47
C GLU A 120 -6.22 -2.04 5.61
N SER A 121 -5.97 -2.69 4.48
CA SER A 121 -5.01 -3.78 4.37
C SER A 121 -4.05 -3.44 3.22
N GLU A 122 -3.09 -2.58 3.52
CA GLU A 122 -2.14 -2.03 2.54
C GLU A 122 -1.02 -3.03 2.16
N ARG A 123 -1.36 -4.30 1.96
CA ARG A 123 -0.40 -5.28 1.46
C ARG A 123 -0.20 -5.05 -0.02
N ALA A 124 1.05 -4.83 -0.43
CA ALA A 124 1.40 -4.74 -1.83
C ALA A 124 1.13 -6.09 -2.51
N LEU A 125 0.30 -6.06 -3.56
CA LEU A 125 0.04 -7.21 -4.39
C LEU A 125 1.15 -7.41 -5.42
N GLY A 126 1.89 -6.33 -5.72
CA GLY A 126 2.80 -6.24 -6.84
C GLY A 126 2.04 -5.87 -8.12
N GLY A 127 2.76 -5.76 -9.23
CA GLY A 127 2.19 -5.38 -10.52
C GLY A 127 2.74 -6.18 -11.68
N ASN A 128 2.13 -6.02 -12.85
CA ASN A 128 2.58 -6.69 -14.07
C ASN A 128 3.73 -5.96 -14.77
N MET A 129 4.15 -4.80 -14.25
CA MET A 129 5.31 -4.05 -14.69
C MET A 129 6.31 -3.84 -13.54
N LEU A 130 7.60 -3.89 -13.85
CA LEU A 130 8.70 -3.68 -12.92
C LEU A 130 9.71 -2.69 -13.50
N VAL A 131 10.11 -1.71 -12.70
CA VAL A 131 11.22 -0.82 -13.02
C VAL A 131 12.11 -0.67 -11.80
N GLU A 132 13.35 -1.16 -11.90
CA GLU A 132 14.36 -1.03 -10.86
C GLU A 132 15.72 -0.66 -11.43
N GLY A 133 16.49 0.07 -10.63
CA GLY A 133 17.86 0.47 -10.89
C GLY A 133 18.65 0.54 -9.59
N SER A 134 19.91 0.13 -9.63
CA SER A 134 20.80 0.17 -8.47
C SER A 134 22.22 0.56 -8.90
N LEU A 135 22.76 1.55 -8.20
CA LEU A 135 24.14 2.02 -8.33
C LEU A 135 24.90 1.65 -7.06
N GLU A 136 25.92 0.81 -7.18
CA GLU A 136 26.75 0.39 -6.05
C GLU A 136 28.22 0.81 -6.26
N LEU A 137 28.78 1.54 -5.31
CA LEU A 137 30.20 1.84 -5.22
C LEU A 137 30.87 0.87 -4.25
N ILE A 138 31.71 -0.01 -4.79
CA ILE A 138 32.53 -0.92 -4.00
C ILE A 138 33.78 -0.16 -3.54
N PHE A 139 34.08 -0.18 -2.25
CA PHE A 139 35.26 0.48 -1.71
C PHE A 139 36.02 -0.44 -0.74
N PRO A 140 37.36 -0.31 -0.67
CA PRO A 140 38.15 -1.03 0.32
C PRO A 140 37.89 -0.43 1.71
N THR A 141 37.47 -1.25 2.67
CA THR A 141 37.25 -0.81 4.06
C THR A 141 38.55 -0.33 4.68
N PRO A 142 38.63 0.93 5.15
CA PRO A 142 39.88 1.49 5.64
C PRO A 142 40.34 0.91 7.00
N PHE A 143 39.44 0.28 7.76
CA PHE A 143 39.69 -0.15 9.15
C PHE A 143 39.93 -1.66 9.34
N ILE A 144 39.91 -2.46 8.27
CA ILE A 144 40.10 -3.92 8.32
C ILE A 144 41.42 -4.28 7.65
N GLU A 145 42.30 -4.98 8.38
CA GLU A 145 43.63 -5.39 7.91
C GLU A 145 43.55 -6.43 6.79
N ASP A 146 42.70 -7.46 6.94
CA ASP A 146 42.46 -8.46 5.90
C ASP A 146 41.21 -8.13 5.06
N ARG A 147 41.44 -7.49 3.91
CA ARG A 147 40.39 -7.06 2.99
C ARG A 147 39.91 -8.16 2.04
N ARG A 148 40.53 -9.35 2.04
CA ARG A 148 40.19 -10.40 1.04
C ARG A 148 38.87 -11.08 1.33
N SER A 149 38.45 -11.10 2.58
CA SER A 149 37.22 -11.76 3.06
C SER A 149 36.04 -10.80 3.22
N VAL A 150 36.24 -9.48 3.06
CA VAL A 150 35.21 -8.46 3.26
C VAL A 150 35.04 -7.61 2.00
N ARG A 151 33.79 -7.41 1.59
CA ARG A 151 33.40 -6.46 0.54
C ARG A 151 32.46 -5.43 1.13
N SER A 152 32.81 -4.15 1.00
CA SER A 152 31.92 -3.04 1.38
C SER A 152 31.43 -2.27 0.18
N VAL A 153 30.18 -1.84 0.28
CA VAL A 153 29.48 -1.08 -0.75
C VAL A 153 28.74 0.10 -0.15
N VAL A 154 28.73 1.22 -0.86
CA VAL A 154 27.69 2.24 -0.72
C VAL A 154 26.75 2.06 -1.90
N PHE A 155 25.45 2.16 -1.69
CA PHE A 155 24.48 1.99 -2.77
C PHE A 155 23.46 3.13 -2.83
N LEU A 156 22.88 3.28 -4.02
CA LEU A 156 21.70 4.07 -4.31
C LEU A 156 20.77 3.18 -5.13
N ASP A 157 19.63 2.83 -4.57
CA ASP A 157 18.61 2.02 -5.23
C ASP A 157 17.41 2.89 -5.60
N ALA A 158 16.75 2.51 -6.69
CA ALA A 158 15.57 3.14 -7.22
C ALA A 158 14.64 2.06 -7.79
N GLY A 159 13.35 2.11 -7.50
CA GLY A 159 12.41 1.24 -8.19
C GLY A 159 11.02 1.19 -7.61
N ASN A 160 10.11 0.57 -8.36
CA ASN A 160 8.78 0.16 -7.92
C ASN A 160 8.20 -0.87 -8.91
N THR A 161 7.09 -1.49 -8.54
CA THR A 161 6.20 -2.19 -9.46
C THR A 161 4.99 -1.33 -9.81
N PHE A 162 4.40 -1.60 -10.96
CA PHE A 162 3.27 -0.87 -11.51
C PHE A 162 2.29 -1.83 -12.17
N THR A 163 1.04 -1.42 -12.35
CA THR A 163 0.05 -2.19 -13.09
C THR A 163 -0.61 -1.32 -14.16
N ASP A 164 -0.91 -1.87 -15.33
CA ASP A 164 -1.77 -1.22 -16.34
C ASP A 164 -3.24 -1.65 -16.18
N GLU A 165 -3.48 -2.65 -15.33
CA GLU A 165 -4.80 -3.16 -15.00
C GLU A 165 -5.00 -3.26 -13.48
N CYS A 166 -5.67 -2.28 -12.89
CA CYS A 166 -6.16 -2.37 -11.52
C CYS A 166 -7.35 -3.32 -11.44
N TYR A 167 -7.32 -4.25 -10.48
CA TYR A 167 -8.42 -5.18 -10.27
C TYR A 167 -9.62 -4.46 -9.65
N VAL A 168 -10.78 -4.50 -10.31
CA VAL A 168 -12.04 -3.96 -9.79
C VAL A 168 -13.02 -5.14 -9.68
N PRO A 169 -13.40 -5.60 -8.48
CA PRO A 169 -14.41 -6.64 -8.34
C PRO A 169 -15.73 -6.17 -8.93
N SER A 170 -16.37 -7.05 -9.70
CA SER A 170 -17.78 -6.93 -10.04
C SER A 170 -18.56 -7.67 -8.96
N ASP A 171 -18.92 -6.97 -7.90
CA ASP A 171 -19.75 -7.50 -6.82
C ASP A 171 -21.15 -6.86 -6.88
N GLN A 172 -22.19 -7.68 -6.79
CA GLN A 172 -23.58 -7.22 -6.75
C GLN A 172 -23.89 -6.47 -5.45
N ASP A 173 -23.15 -6.78 -4.37
CA ASP A 173 -23.28 -6.11 -3.08
C ASP A 173 -22.54 -4.76 -3.04
N LEU A 174 -21.70 -4.46 -4.03
CA LEU A 174 -20.99 -3.19 -4.21
C LEU A 174 -21.18 -2.59 -5.62
N PRO A 175 -22.40 -2.18 -6.00
CA PRO A 175 -22.65 -1.62 -7.32
C PRO A 175 -21.91 -0.30 -7.59
N THR A 176 -21.38 0.36 -6.56
CA THR A 176 -20.65 1.62 -6.66
C THR A 176 -19.13 1.46 -6.66
N PHE A 177 -18.58 0.24 -6.53
CA PHE A 177 -17.13 0.02 -6.63
C PHE A 177 -16.69 0.06 -8.10
N THR A 178 -16.55 1.26 -8.65
CA THR A 178 -16.17 1.47 -10.06
C THR A 178 -14.68 1.73 -10.24
N SER A 179 -13.93 1.96 -9.16
CA SER A 179 -12.50 2.29 -9.18
C SER A 179 -11.77 1.80 -7.94
N HIS A 180 -10.52 1.35 -8.11
CA HIS A 180 -9.69 0.88 -7.01
C HIS A 180 -8.96 2.05 -6.33
N PRO A 181 -9.25 2.40 -5.06
CA PRO A 181 -8.74 3.63 -4.44
C PRO A 181 -7.22 3.64 -4.22
N TYR A 182 -6.59 2.47 -4.06
CA TYR A 182 -5.15 2.33 -3.80
C TYR A 182 -4.35 1.80 -5.00
N CYS A 183 -4.90 1.92 -6.21
CA CYS A 183 -4.27 1.43 -7.42
C CYS A 183 -4.45 2.44 -8.56
N ASP A 184 -3.32 2.87 -9.11
CA ASP A 184 -3.28 3.72 -10.29
C ASP A 184 -2.77 2.91 -11.48
N ASN A 185 -3.42 3.05 -12.63
CA ASN A 185 -2.97 2.40 -13.86
C ASN A 185 -1.79 3.18 -14.48
N GLY A 186 -0.79 2.44 -14.97
CA GLY A 186 0.33 2.95 -15.73
C GLY A 186 1.60 3.22 -14.92
N LEU A 187 2.59 3.76 -15.62
CA LEU A 187 3.90 4.12 -15.07
C LEU A 187 3.88 5.57 -14.57
N SER A 188 4.05 5.76 -13.28
CA SER A 188 4.06 7.09 -12.66
C SER A 188 5.37 7.35 -11.92
N ALA A 189 6.09 8.39 -12.33
CA ALA A 189 7.41 8.70 -11.77
C ALA A 189 7.36 9.06 -10.27
N ASP A 190 6.23 9.60 -9.78
CA ASP A 190 6.04 9.91 -8.36
C ASP A 190 5.96 8.65 -7.48
N LYS A 191 5.67 7.50 -8.07
CA LYS A 191 5.59 6.22 -7.36
C LYS A 191 6.95 5.55 -7.26
N ILE A 192 7.98 5.98 -7.99
CA ILE A 192 9.33 5.41 -7.87
C ILE A 192 9.86 5.69 -6.45
N ARG A 193 10.37 4.64 -5.79
CA ARG A 193 11.03 4.75 -4.49
C ARG A 193 12.53 4.73 -4.62
N LEU A 194 13.18 5.48 -3.75
CA LEU A 194 14.60 5.72 -3.71
C LEU A 194 15.12 5.40 -2.32
N SER A 195 16.28 4.76 -2.25
CA SER A 195 16.97 4.53 -1.00
C SER A 195 18.47 4.56 -1.19
N THR A 196 19.18 4.81 -0.11
CA THR A 196 20.65 4.75 -0.09
C THR A 196 21.11 4.04 1.16
N GLY A 197 22.34 3.54 1.16
CA GLY A 197 22.85 2.87 2.34
C GLY A 197 24.22 2.27 2.15
N VAL A 198 24.60 1.46 3.13
CA VAL A 198 25.86 0.75 3.17
C VAL A 198 25.62 -0.74 3.31
N GLY A 199 26.41 -1.52 2.59
CA GLY A 199 26.40 -2.98 2.66
C GLY A 199 27.79 -3.50 3.00
N LEU A 200 27.83 -4.57 3.79
CA LEU A 200 29.04 -5.31 4.11
C LEU A 200 28.78 -6.80 3.90
N THR A 201 29.52 -7.41 2.99
CA THR A 201 29.52 -8.86 2.76
C THR A 201 30.81 -9.45 3.31
N TRP A 202 30.67 -10.34 4.29
CA TRP A 202 31.78 -11.09 4.87
C TRP A 202 31.68 -12.56 4.42
N VAL A 203 32.74 -13.07 3.79
CA VAL A 203 32.88 -14.50 3.49
C VAL A 203 33.28 -15.23 4.77
N THR A 204 32.35 -16.00 5.31
CA THR A 204 32.54 -16.81 6.53
C THR A 204 32.72 -18.29 6.18
N ALA A 205 33.03 -19.13 7.18
CA ALA A 205 33.16 -20.58 7.00
C ALA A 205 31.88 -21.28 6.51
N ILE A 206 30.71 -20.69 6.78
CA ILE A 206 29.39 -21.24 6.44
C ILE A 206 28.75 -20.57 5.22
N GLY A 207 29.43 -19.60 4.61
CA GLY A 207 28.98 -18.90 3.42
C GLY A 207 29.06 -17.36 3.54
N PRO A 208 28.62 -16.65 2.49
CA PRO A 208 28.57 -15.19 2.50
C PRO A 208 27.47 -14.69 3.45
N LEU A 209 27.87 -13.84 4.39
CA LEU A 209 26.98 -13.11 5.29
C LEU A 209 26.95 -11.65 4.85
N THR A 210 25.80 -11.15 4.45
CA THR A 210 25.63 -9.76 4.02
C THR A 210 24.78 -9.01 5.02
N PHE A 211 25.30 -7.89 5.51
CA PHE A 211 24.58 -6.91 6.31
C PHE A 211 24.34 -5.66 5.49
N THR A 212 23.15 -5.11 5.58
CA THR A 212 22.77 -3.89 4.89
C THR A 212 22.12 -2.95 5.88
N TYR A 213 22.57 -1.70 5.87
CA TYR A 213 21.88 -0.61 6.55
C TYR A 213 21.44 0.42 5.51
N SER A 214 20.14 0.70 5.49
CA SER A 214 19.45 1.37 4.39
C SER A 214 18.62 2.53 4.92
N ILE A 215 18.56 3.61 4.16
CA ILE A 215 17.80 4.81 4.46
C ILE A 215 16.90 5.10 3.25
N PRO A 216 15.57 4.94 3.39
CA PRO A 216 14.59 5.43 2.41
C PRO A 216 14.72 6.94 2.22
N LEU A 217 14.72 7.40 0.97
CA LEU A 217 14.91 8.83 0.64
C LEU A 217 13.61 9.56 0.30
N ASN A 218 12.57 8.82 -0.11
CA ASN A 218 11.28 9.38 -0.51
C ASN A 218 10.11 8.44 -0.16
N GLU A 219 10.12 7.87 1.04
CA GLU A 219 8.97 7.12 1.58
C GLU A 219 7.70 7.99 1.60
N LYS A 220 6.56 7.35 1.32
CA LYS A 220 5.22 7.94 1.40
C LYS A 220 4.38 7.18 2.42
N GLU A 221 3.23 7.76 2.76
CA GLU A 221 2.20 7.07 3.54
C GLU A 221 1.85 5.71 2.91
N GLY A 222 1.74 4.69 3.75
CA GLY A 222 1.51 3.29 3.38
C GLY A 222 2.71 2.50 2.84
N ASP A 223 3.90 3.12 2.75
CA ASP A 223 5.14 2.36 2.50
C ASP A 223 5.62 1.68 3.78
N ARG A 224 6.10 0.44 3.65
CA ARG A 224 6.69 -0.32 4.76
C ARG A 224 8.20 -0.35 4.60
N THR A 225 8.91 0.20 5.59
CA THR A 225 10.37 0.37 5.56
C THR A 225 11.10 -0.56 6.53
N GLU A 226 12.33 -0.91 6.19
CA GLU A 226 13.18 -1.83 6.95
C GLU A 226 14.64 -1.38 6.88
N GLY A 227 15.11 -0.71 7.94
CA GLY A 227 16.40 -0.03 7.93
C GLY A 227 17.62 -0.96 8.03
N PHE A 228 17.47 -2.14 8.64
CA PHE A 228 18.55 -3.11 8.79
C PHE A 228 18.10 -4.48 8.29
N GLU A 229 18.84 -5.03 7.33
CA GLU A 229 18.57 -6.33 6.76
C GLU A 229 19.85 -7.18 6.79
N PHE A 230 19.73 -8.49 7.00
CA PHE A 230 20.86 -9.41 6.92
C PHE A 230 20.48 -10.70 6.19
N THR A 231 21.43 -11.28 5.45
CA THR A 231 21.26 -12.57 4.77
C THR A 231 22.46 -13.47 5.02
N LEU A 232 22.20 -14.75 5.28
CA LEU A 232 23.22 -15.75 5.54
C LEU A 232 23.04 -16.91 4.56
N GLY A 233 23.78 -16.90 3.46
CA GLY A 233 23.68 -17.92 2.41
C GLY A 233 22.31 -17.95 1.72
N GLN A 234 22.27 -17.91 0.38
CA GLN A 234 21.06 -18.33 -0.31
C GLN A 234 20.92 -19.84 -0.11
N VAL A 235 19.96 -20.27 0.71
CA VAL A 235 19.44 -21.64 0.63
C VAL A 235 18.58 -21.68 -0.63
N PHE A 236 18.99 -22.55 -1.56
CA PHE A 236 18.37 -22.77 -2.86
C PHE A 236 16.86 -23.05 -2.77
#